data_AF-M0LX29-F1
#
_entry.id   AF-M0LX29-F1
#
_cell.length_a   1.000
_cell.length_b   1.000
_cell.length_c   1.000
_cell.angle_alpha   90.00
_cell.angle_beta   90.00
_cell.angle_gamma   90.00
#
_symmetry.space_group_name_H-M   'P 1'
#
loop_
_entity.id
_entity.type
_entity.pdbx_description
1 polymer ?
#
loop_
_entity_poly.entity_id
_entity_poly.type
_entity_poly.pdbx_seq_one_letter_code
_entity_poly.pdbx_strand_id
1 'polypeptide(L)'
;MPPSLAARTREAIEGHPFLVAALRADVVNYTAAARFLGRENDLEGDVDAIATALRRYAEELPARETERRDVRVRMERGVDVCEGESRSDGAATLLSVGDIAIEDGGGRTAIVATGDIDASALAGTLRTLSVSGIEPDAAAVGRDTLLVVVDRLEGADAVRAVEDALERVRVPPGDD
;
A
#
# COMPACT_ATOMS: atom_id res chain seq x y z
N MET A 1 -29.87 0.29 -23.74
CA MET A 1 -28.84 -0.51 -24.43
C MET A 1 -27.90 -1.01 -23.35
N PRO A 2 -27.59 -2.33 -23.27
CA PRO A 2 -26.63 -2.83 -22.29
C PRO A 2 -25.24 -2.19 -22.50
N PRO A 3 -24.40 -2.09 -21.45
CA PRO A 3 -23.05 -1.53 -21.57
C PRO A 3 -22.22 -2.33 -22.58
N SER A 4 -21.32 -1.64 -23.29
CA SER A 4 -20.40 -2.30 -24.23
C SER A 4 -19.44 -3.24 -23.50
N LEU A 5 -18.88 -4.23 -24.19
CA LEU A 5 -17.85 -5.11 -23.63
C LEU A 5 -16.66 -4.31 -23.08
N ALA A 6 -16.29 -3.21 -23.75
CA ALA A 6 -15.23 -2.32 -23.28
C ALA A 6 -15.60 -1.65 -21.94
N ALA A 7 -16.83 -1.17 -21.81
CA ALA A 7 -17.32 -0.59 -20.55
C ALA A 7 -17.34 -1.63 -19.42
N ARG A 8 -17.87 -2.83 -19.67
CA ARG A 8 -17.84 -3.94 -18.70
C ARG A 8 -16.43 -4.36 -18.32
N THR A 9 -15.50 -4.37 -19.28
CA THR A 9 -14.10 -4.70 -19.02
C THR A 9 -13.44 -3.64 -18.14
N ARG A 10 -13.73 -2.35 -18.36
CA ARG A 10 -13.24 -1.25 -17.52
C ARG A 10 -13.71 -1.39 -16.08
N GLU A 11 -15.01 -1.59 -15.88
CA GLU A 11 -15.61 -1.84 -14.56
C GLU A 11 -14.96 -3.05 -13.85
N ALA A 12 -14.73 -4.14 -14.59
CA ALA A 12 -14.04 -5.32 -14.07
C ALA A 12 -12.58 -5.03 -13.66
N ILE A 13 -11.86 -4.17 -14.38
CA ILE A 13 -10.49 -3.76 -14.03
C ILE A 13 -10.48 -2.91 -12.76
N GLU A 14 -11.43 -2.00 -12.60
CA GLU A 14 -11.53 -1.11 -11.44
C GLU A 14 -11.74 -1.89 -10.12
N GLY A 15 -12.41 -3.04 -10.18
CA GLY A 15 -12.50 -3.98 -9.06
C GLY A 15 -11.18 -4.66 -8.66
N HIS A 16 -10.11 -4.50 -9.46
CA HIS A 16 -8.82 -5.17 -9.26
C HIS A 16 -7.65 -4.18 -9.24
N PRO A 17 -7.38 -3.51 -8.09
CA PRO A 17 -6.33 -2.49 -7.99
C PRO A 17 -4.91 -2.96 -8.38
N PHE A 18 -4.61 -4.25 -8.21
CA PHE A 18 -3.32 -4.83 -8.64
C PHE A 18 -3.17 -4.82 -10.16
N LEU A 19 -4.26 -5.02 -10.90
CA LEU A 19 -4.25 -5.03 -12.37
C LEU A 19 -4.05 -3.61 -12.90
N VAL A 20 -4.73 -2.62 -12.34
CA VAL A 20 -4.49 -1.20 -12.66
C VAL A 20 -3.02 -0.84 -12.44
N ALA A 21 -2.45 -1.25 -11.30
CA ALA A 21 -1.04 -1.00 -11.00
C ALA A 21 -0.08 -1.66 -12.00
N ALA A 22 -0.39 -2.87 -12.47
CA ALA A 22 0.41 -3.58 -13.46
C ALA A 22 0.28 -2.98 -14.87
N LEU A 23 -0.91 -2.54 -15.26
CA LEU A 23 -1.15 -1.85 -16.53
C LEU A 23 -0.38 -0.54 -16.60
N ARG A 24 -0.43 0.29 -15.55
CA ARG A 24 0.36 1.53 -15.46
C ARG A 24 1.88 1.29 -15.52
N ALA A 25 2.33 0.10 -15.11
CA ALA A 25 3.73 -0.30 -15.15
C ALA A 25 4.15 -0.93 -16.49
N ASP A 26 3.22 -1.13 -17.42
CA ASP A 26 3.44 -1.79 -18.71
C ASP A 26 4.06 -3.20 -18.60
N VAL A 27 3.62 -3.98 -17.60
CA VAL A 27 4.11 -5.35 -17.36
C VAL A 27 3.05 -6.44 -17.58
N VAL A 28 1.90 -6.09 -18.17
CA VAL A 28 0.75 -7.00 -18.29
C VAL A 28 0.81 -7.83 -19.56
N ASN A 29 0.67 -9.15 -19.41
CA ASN A 29 0.25 -10.00 -20.51
C ASN A 29 -1.27 -9.89 -20.71
N TYR A 30 -1.69 -9.14 -21.73
CA TYR A 30 -3.09 -8.83 -21.98
C TYR A 30 -3.98 -10.05 -22.18
N THR A 31 -3.48 -11.13 -22.79
CA THR A 31 -4.24 -12.37 -22.97
C THR A 31 -4.44 -13.09 -21.64
N ALA A 32 -3.43 -13.11 -20.78
CA ALA A 32 -3.56 -13.69 -19.45
C ALA A 32 -4.53 -12.88 -18.57
N ALA A 33 -4.42 -11.55 -18.60
CA ALA A 33 -5.35 -10.66 -17.90
C ALA A 33 -6.80 -10.83 -18.39
N ALA A 34 -7.01 -10.95 -19.70
CA ALA A 34 -8.33 -11.21 -20.27
C ALA A 34 -8.94 -12.53 -19.78
N ARG A 35 -8.15 -13.61 -19.72
CA ARG A 35 -8.61 -14.91 -19.15
C ARG A 35 -8.88 -14.85 -17.65
N PHE A 36 -8.15 -14.00 -16.93
CA PHE A 36 -8.42 -13.75 -15.51
C PHE A 36 -9.78 -13.06 -15.35
N LEU A 37 -9.99 -11.92 -16.00
CA LEU A 37 -11.24 -11.16 -15.91
C LEU A 37 -12.44 -11.93 -16.45
N GLY A 38 -12.28 -12.69 -17.53
CA GLY A 38 -13.34 -13.54 -18.08
C GLY A 38 -13.87 -14.56 -17.07
N ARG A 39 -12.99 -15.14 -16.25
CA ARG A 39 -13.37 -16.11 -15.21
C ARG A 39 -13.89 -15.43 -13.94
N GLU A 40 -13.22 -14.38 -13.49
CA GLU A 40 -13.52 -13.74 -12.20
C GLU A 40 -14.80 -12.89 -12.25
N ASN A 41 -15.08 -12.26 -13.40
CA ASN A 41 -16.17 -11.30 -13.57
C ASN A 41 -17.27 -11.79 -14.53
N ASP A 42 -17.23 -13.06 -14.94
CA ASP A 42 -18.17 -13.68 -15.89
C ASP A 42 -18.40 -12.78 -17.13
N LEU A 43 -17.31 -12.31 -17.72
CA LEU A 43 -17.37 -11.41 -18.87
C LEU A 43 -17.71 -12.20 -20.13
N GLU A 44 -18.88 -11.91 -20.69
CA GLU A 44 -19.35 -12.47 -21.95
C GLU A 44 -18.61 -11.79 -23.12
N GLY A 45 -17.61 -12.46 -23.66
CA GLY A 45 -16.84 -12.01 -24.81
C GLY A 45 -15.69 -12.96 -25.12
N ASP A 46 -15.18 -12.91 -26.35
CA ASP A 46 -13.94 -13.63 -26.67
C ASP A 46 -12.74 -12.98 -25.97
N VAL A 47 -11.77 -13.79 -25.55
CA VAL A 47 -10.56 -13.38 -24.85
C VAL A 47 -9.81 -12.30 -25.62
N ASP A 48 -9.80 -12.36 -26.96
CA ASP A 48 -9.15 -11.37 -27.80
C ASP A 48 -9.86 -10.01 -27.77
N ALA A 49 -11.19 -10.00 -27.67
CA ALA A 49 -11.97 -8.78 -27.55
C ALA A 49 -11.72 -8.11 -26.19
N ILE A 50 -11.67 -8.89 -25.11
CA ILE A 50 -11.33 -8.39 -23.75
C ILE A 50 -9.88 -7.90 -23.72
N ALA A 51 -8.93 -8.62 -24.30
CA ALA A 51 -7.52 -8.22 -24.37
C ALA A 51 -7.33 -6.92 -25.18
N THR A 52 -8.17 -6.68 -26.19
CA THR A 52 -8.17 -5.43 -26.96
C THR A 52 -8.73 -4.28 -26.12
N ALA A 53 -9.81 -4.50 -25.37
CA ALA A 53 -10.35 -3.50 -24.45
C ALA A 53 -9.35 -3.14 -23.34
N LEU A 54 -8.63 -4.14 -22.79
CA LEU A 54 -7.56 -3.94 -21.81
C LEU A 54 -6.42 -3.05 -22.37
N ARG A 55 -5.97 -3.30 -23.61
CA ARG A 55 -4.94 -2.49 -24.27
C ARG A 55 -5.35 -1.03 -24.41
N ARG A 56 -6.57 -0.80 -24.90
CA ARG A 56 -7.12 0.56 -25.02
C ARG A 56 -7.20 1.27 -23.67
N TYR A 57 -7.67 0.57 -22.64
CA TYR A 57 -7.70 1.15 -21.30
C TYR A 57 -6.29 1.46 -20.77
N ALA A 58 -5.31 0.60 -21.02
CA ALA A 58 -3.92 0.83 -20.63
C ALA A 58 -3.33 2.10 -21.28
N GLU A 59 -3.64 2.35 -22.55
CA GLU A 59 -3.22 3.55 -23.28
C GLU A 59 -3.81 4.85 -22.71
N GLU A 60 -4.95 4.77 -22.00
CA GLU A 60 -5.59 5.92 -21.34
C GLU A 60 -5.03 6.17 -19.93
N LEU A 61 -4.31 5.22 -19.34
CA LEU A 61 -3.82 5.34 -17.97
C LEU A 61 -2.54 6.18 -17.90
N PRO A 62 -2.41 7.04 -16.87
CA PRO A 62 -1.15 7.72 -16.62
C PRO A 62 -0.06 6.71 -16.28
N ALA A 63 1.16 6.97 -16.73
CA ALA A 63 2.30 6.10 -16.46
C ALA A 63 2.50 5.89 -14.94
N ARG A 64 3.13 4.77 -14.58
CA ARG A 64 3.53 4.52 -13.20
C ARG A 64 4.78 5.35 -12.88
N GLU A 65 4.58 6.38 -12.08
CA GLU A 65 5.66 7.23 -11.58
C GLU A 65 5.95 6.96 -10.10
N THR A 66 7.23 7.08 -9.72
CA THR A 66 7.68 6.94 -8.34
C THR A 66 8.72 7.98 -8.00
N GLU A 67 8.67 8.45 -6.77
CA GLU A 67 9.59 9.42 -6.20
C GLU A 67 10.22 8.87 -4.91
N ARG A 68 11.44 9.34 -4.63
CA ARG A 68 12.08 9.16 -3.33
C ARG A 68 11.58 10.24 -2.38
N ARG A 69 11.25 9.87 -1.15
CA ARG A 69 10.94 10.81 -0.07
C ARG A 69 12.20 11.20 0.70
N ASP A 70 12.32 12.48 1.07
CA ASP A 70 13.36 12.95 1.98
C ASP A 70 12.89 12.73 3.42
N VAL A 71 13.38 11.67 4.04
CA VAL A 71 12.86 11.13 5.30
C VAL A 71 13.99 10.63 6.18
N ARG A 72 13.74 10.67 7.49
CA ARG A 72 14.60 10.06 8.50
C ARG A 72 13.86 8.89 9.14
N VAL A 73 14.44 7.70 9.06
CA VAL A 73 13.91 6.49 9.68
C VAL A 73 14.66 6.20 10.97
N ARG A 74 13.93 5.84 12.03
CA ARG A 74 14.46 5.39 13.32
C ARG A 74 13.73 4.15 13.81
N MET A 75 14.45 3.33 14.56
CA MET A 75 13.90 2.16 15.24
C MET A 75 13.82 2.44 16.73
N GLU A 76 12.63 2.27 17.31
CA GLU A 76 12.37 2.35 18.75
C GLU A 76 12.02 0.97 19.27
N ARG A 77 12.73 0.51 20.29
CA ARG A 77 12.55 -0.84 20.85
C ARG A 77 11.82 -0.76 22.16
N GLY A 78 11.12 -1.84 22.49
CA GLY A 78 10.45 -1.96 23.78
C GLY A 78 9.14 -1.20 23.81
N VAL A 79 8.45 -1.14 22.67
CA VAL A 79 7.12 -0.53 22.60
C VAL A 79 6.04 -1.57 22.87
N ASP A 80 4.90 -1.13 23.38
CA ASP A 80 3.69 -1.93 23.48
C ASP A 80 2.54 -1.30 22.69
N VAL A 81 1.58 -2.13 22.32
CA VAL A 81 0.31 -1.72 21.70
C VAL A 81 -0.79 -2.00 22.72
N CYS A 82 -1.28 -0.94 23.36
CA CYS A 82 -2.23 -0.98 24.45
C CYS A 82 -3.65 -0.65 23.96
N GLU A 83 -4.65 -1.36 24.47
CA GLU A 83 -6.07 -1.00 24.32
C GLU A 83 -6.55 -0.20 25.54
N GLY A 84 -7.19 0.95 25.28
CA GLY A 84 -7.83 1.83 26.27
C GLY A 84 -7.15 3.19 26.46
N GLU A 85 -7.66 3.98 27.41
CA GLU A 85 -7.03 5.24 27.85
C GLU A 85 -5.59 4.96 28.29
N SER A 86 -4.64 5.80 27.84
CA SER A 86 -3.22 5.67 28.14
C SER A 86 -3.01 5.32 29.62
N ARG A 87 -2.40 4.16 29.89
CA ARG A 87 -2.37 3.58 31.25
C ARG A 87 -1.32 4.20 32.15
N SER A 88 -0.58 5.19 31.65
CA SER A 88 0.54 5.80 32.34
C SER A 88 0.42 7.31 32.32
N ASP A 89 0.28 7.91 33.51
CA ASP A 89 0.33 9.35 33.78
C ASP A 89 1.75 9.94 33.57
N GLY A 90 2.54 9.33 32.67
CA GLY A 90 3.96 9.65 32.45
C GLY A 90 4.65 8.94 31.27
N ALA A 91 4.01 8.01 30.55
CA ALA A 91 4.56 7.48 29.29
C ALA A 91 4.17 8.41 28.13
N ALA A 92 5.11 8.72 27.24
CA ALA A 92 4.81 9.52 26.07
C ALA A 92 4.01 8.67 25.08
N THR A 93 2.74 9.00 24.85
CA THR A 93 1.95 8.39 23.77
C THR A 93 2.60 8.72 22.43
N LEU A 94 3.14 7.70 21.76
CA LEU A 94 3.82 7.87 20.47
C LEU A 94 2.83 8.06 19.32
N LEU A 95 1.68 7.39 19.43
CA LEU A 95 0.56 7.47 18.50
C LEU A 95 -0.68 6.89 19.18
N SER A 96 -1.85 7.43 18.87
CA SER A 96 -3.13 6.81 19.16
C SER A 96 -3.99 6.70 17.90
N VAL A 97 -4.67 5.56 17.75
CA VAL A 97 -5.65 5.30 16.68
C VAL A 97 -6.92 4.78 17.35
N GLY A 98 -7.93 5.65 17.48
CA GLY A 98 -9.10 5.34 18.29
C GLY A 98 -8.69 5.06 19.74
N ASP A 99 -9.02 3.87 20.24
CA ASP A 99 -8.71 3.42 21.60
C ASP A 99 -7.37 2.66 21.69
N ILE A 100 -6.61 2.57 20.60
CA ILE A 100 -5.30 1.90 20.59
C ILE A 100 -4.21 2.97 20.78
N ALA A 101 -3.35 2.77 21.78
CA ALA A 101 -2.20 3.63 22.07
C ALA A 101 -0.89 2.84 21.97
N ILE A 102 0.16 3.50 21.47
CA ILE A 102 1.51 2.94 21.43
C ILE A 102 2.36 3.65 22.47
N GLU A 103 2.86 2.86 23.42
CA GLU A 103 3.54 3.33 24.63
C GLU A 103 4.89 2.62 24.82
N ASP A 104 5.77 3.22 25.60
CA ASP A 104 7.01 2.59 26.03
C ASP A 104 6.74 1.50 27.09
N GLY A 105 7.49 0.40 27.05
CA GLY A 105 7.49 -0.66 28.06
C GLY A 105 7.14 -2.08 27.60
N GLY A 106 6.97 -2.31 26.29
CA GLY A 106 6.56 -3.60 25.73
C GLY A 106 7.68 -4.44 25.11
N GLY A 107 7.28 -5.47 24.37
CA GLY A 107 8.19 -6.42 23.71
C GLY A 107 8.42 -6.16 22.22
N ARG A 108 7.76 -5.17 21.62
CA ARG A 108 7.72 -4.95 20.16
C ARG A 108 8.74 -3.91 19.70
N THR A 109 8.81 -3.73 18.39
CA THR A 109 9.65 -2.70 17.74
C THR A 109 8.77 -1.74 16.95
N ALA A 110 8.90 -0.44 17.22
CA ALA A 110 8.35 0.61 16.38
C ALA A 110 9.40 1.11 15.38
N ILE A 111 8.95 1.38 14.17
CA ILE A 111 9.70 2.03 13.11
C ILE A 111 9.01 3.34 12.83
N VAL A 112 9.73 4.43 13.06
CA VAL A 112 9.22 5.78 12.90
C VAL A 112 9.96 6.44 11.75
N ALA A 113 9.24 6.92 10.75
CA ALA A 113 9.77 7.75 9.69
C ALA A 113 9.20 9.17 9.82
N THR A 114 10.05 10.19 9.71
CA THR A 114 9.64 11.60 9.71
C THR A 114 10.22 12.34 8.51
N GLY A 115 9.45 13.22 7.87
CA GLY A 115 9.86 13.97 6.68
C GLY A 115 8.70 14.08 5.70
N ASP A 116 8.97 14.09 4.39
CA ASP A 116 7.92 14.10 3.36
C ASP A 116 7.17 12.75 3.34
N ILE A 117 6.20 12.61 4.23
CA ILE A 117 5.40 11.41 4.43
C ILE A 117 3.94 11.73 4.12
N ASP A 118 3.33 10.92 3.26
CA ASP A 118 1.93 11.00 2.89
C ASP A 118 1.25 9.62 2.99
N ALA A 119 -0.04 9.55 2.69
CA ALA A 119 -0.76 8.28 2.67
C ALA A 119 -0.21 7.28 1.62
N SER A 120 0.37 7.79 0.53
CA SER A 120 1.00 6.95 -0.51
C SER A 120 2.26 6.27 0.01
N ALA A 121 3.02 6.94 0.87
CA ALA A 121 4.18 6.37 1.55
C ALA A 121 3.75 5.20 2.44
N LEU A 122 2.72 5.38 3.27
CA LEU A 122 2.18 4.30 4.09
C LEU A 122 1.68 3.12 3.25
N ALA A 123 0.94 3.39 2.17
CA ALA A 123 0.46 2.34 1.27
C ALA A 123 1.61 1.57 0.61
N GLY A 124 2.70 2.26 0.23
CA GLY A 124 3.93 1.65 -0.28
C GLY A 124 4.61 0.78 0.77
N THR A 125 4.79 1.30 1.98
CA THR A 125 5.38 0.59 3.12
C THR A 125 4.62 -0.70 3.43
N LEU A 126 3.29 -0.65 3.58
CA LEU A 126 2.48 -1.83 3.87
C LEU A 126 2.60 -2.91 2.78
N ARG A 127 2.67 -2.50 1.51
CA ARG A 127 2.87 -3.44 0.39
C ARG A 127 4.26 -4.08 0.45
N THR A 128 5.31 -3.31 0.74
CA THR A 128 6.68 -3.85 0.83
C THR A 128 6.83 -4.79 2.02
N LEU A 129 6.26 -4.45 3.18
CA LEU A 129 6.24 -5.33 4.35
C LEU A 129 5.53 -6.66 4.05
N SER A 130 4.37 -6.60 3.39
CA SER A 130 3.64 -7.80 2.96
C SER A 130 4.44 -8.69 2.01
N VAL A 131 5.23 -8.11 1.09
CA VAL A 131 6.13 -8.87 0.21
C VAL A 131 7.23 -9.58 1.01
N SER A 132 7.70 -8.95 2.08
CA SER A 132 8.68 -9.53 3.02
C SER A 132 8.06 -10.52 4.01
N GLY A 133 6.74 -10.72 3.99
CA GLY A 133 6.03 -11.60 4.93
C GLY A 133 5.92 -11.05 6.35
N ILE A 134 6.05 -9.72 6.52
CA ILE A 134 5.98 -9.04 7.80
C ILE A 134 4.58 -8.44 7.96
N GLU A 135 3.86 -8.86 9.00
CA GLU A 135 2.53 -8.33 9.33
C GLU A 135 2.64 -7.36 10.51
N PRO A 136 2.40 -6.05 10.29
CA PRO A 136 2.52 -5.09 11.37
C PRO A 136 1.35 -5.20 12.35
N ASP A 137 1.67 -5.16 13.65
CA ASP A 137 0.68 -5.08 14.75
C ASP A 137 -0.12 -3.76 14.67
N ALA A 138 0.55 -2.68 14.25
CA ALA A 138 -0.06 -1.38 14.05
C ALA A 138 0.68 -0.61 12.97
N ALA A 139 -0.03 0.19 12.18
CA ALA A 139 0.57 1.10 11.23
C ALA A 139 -0.27 2.36 11.06
N ALA A 140 0.39 3.51 10.94
CA ALA A 140 -0.30 4.77 10.74
C ALA A 140 0.57 5.81 10.04
N VAL A 141 -0.13 6.82 9.54
CA VAL A 141 0.45 8.05 9.02
C VAL A 141 -0.32 9.23 9.58
N GLY A 142 0.40 10.28 9.96
CA GLY A 142 -0.19 11.50 10.47
C GLY A 142 0.77 12.67 10.31
N ARG A 143 0.30 13.73 9.63
CA ARG A 143 1.16 14.85 9.20
C ARG A 143 2.36 14.27 8.43
N ASP A 144 3.56 14.56 8.89
CA ASP A 144 4.84 14.22 8.26
C ASP A 144 5.49 12.99 8.94
N THR A 145 4.68 12.12 9.56
CA THR A 145 5.16 10.98 10.35
C THR A 145 4.45 9.69 9.96
N LEU A 146 5.24 8.64 9.73
CA LEU A 146 4.78 7.26 9.57
C LEU A 146 5.29 6.44 10.74
N LEU A 147 4.43 5.56 11.24
CA LEU A 147 4.73 4.61 12.29
C LEU A 147 4.31 3.21 11.84
N VAL A 148 5.17 2.24 12.08
CA VAL A 148 4.85 0.82 11.95
C VAL A 148 5.36 0.09 13.19
N VAL A 149 4.52 -0.73 13.82
CA VAL A 149 4.91 -1.61 14.92
C VAL A 149 4.91 -3.05 14.43
N VAL A 150 5.99 -3.78 14.73
CA VAL A 150 6.22 -5.17 14.33
C VAL A 150 6.74 -6.00 15.49
N ASP A 151 6.80 -7.32 15.30
CA ASP A 151 7.46 -8.20 16.24
C ASP A 151 8.94 -7.81 16.44
N ARG A 152 9.45 -8.10 17.64
CA ARG A 152 10.84 -7.80 18.00
C ARG A 152 11.86 -8.37 17.04
N LEU A 153 11.62 -9.59 16.55
CA LEU A 153 12.54 -10.32 15.69
C LEU A 153 12.53 -9.79 14.26
N GLU A 154 11.45 -9.14 13.84
CA GLU A 154 11.28 -8.61 12.49
C GLU A 154 11.85 -7.18 12.33
N GLY A 155 12.18 -6.50 13.43
CA GLY A 155 12.51 -5.07 13.43
C GLY A 155 13.59 -4.67 12.42
N ALA A 156 14.65 -5.46 12.24
CA ALA A 156 15.72 -5.14 11.30
C ALA A 156 15.27 -5.25 9.83
N ASP A 157 14.49 -6.27 9.48
CA ASP A 157 13.99 -6.48 8.13
C ASP A 157 12.85 -5.49 7.81
N ALA A 158 12.05 -5.15 8.81
CA ALA A 158 11.02 -4.14 8.70
C ALA A 158 11.59 -2.74 8.45
N VAL A 159 12.72 -2.35 9.09
CA VAL A 159 13.40 -1.09 8.76
C VAL A 159 13.83 -1.05 7.30
N ARG A 160 14.48 -2.12 6.80
CA ARG A 160 14.91 -2.20 5.40
C ARG A 160 13.72 -2.08 4.45
N ALA A 161 12.63 -2.79 4.73
CA ALA A 161 11.41 -2.73 3.94
C ALA A 161 10.78 -1.33 3.94
N VAL A 162 10.81 -0.62 5.07
CA VAL A 162 10.34 0.77 5.16
C VAL A 162 11.22 1.70 4.34
N GLU A 163 12.55 1.61 4.47
CA GLU A 163 13.50 2.42 3.69
C GLU A 163 13.32 2.19 2.19
N ASP A 164 13.29 0.92 1.75
CA ASP A 164 13.10 0.53 0.35
C ASP A 164 11.78 1.07 -0.24
N ALA A 165 10.72 1.08 0.57
CA ALA A 165 9.42 1.64 0.17
C ALA A 165 9.48 3.16 0.00
N LEU A 166 10.16 3.86 0.91
CA LEU A 166 10.27 5.33 0.90
C LEU A 166 11.19 5.84 -0.22
N GLU A 167 12.06 4.98 -0.77
CA GLU A 167 12.82 5.30 -1.98
C GLU A 167 11.98 5.31 -3.27
N ARG A 168 10.81 4.67 -3.27
CA ARG A 168 10.01 4.41 -4.49
C ARG A 168 8.52 4.62 -4.23
N VAL A 169 8.16 5.69 -3.55
CA VAL A 169 6.77 6.04 -3.25
C VAL A 169 6.05 6.38 -4.56
N ARG A 170 4.86 5.82 -4.75
CA ARG A 170 4.06 6.11 -5.95
C ARG A 170 3.56 7.54 -5.90
N VAL A 171 3.73 8.25 -7.00
CA VAL A 171 3.11 9.56 -7.18
C VAL A 171 1.64 9.33 -7.55
N PRO A 172 0.67 9.83 -6.76
CA PRO A 172 -0.72 9.78 -7.16
C PRO A 172 -0.90 10.56 -8.47
N PRO A 173 -1.75 10.09 -9.40
CA PRO A 173 -2.03 10.87 -10.60
C PRO A 173 -2.55 12.25 -10.18
N GLY A 174 -1.91 13.31 -10.67
CA GLY A 174 -2.34 14.68 -10.39
C GLY A 174 -3.69 14.97 -11.04
N ASP A 175 -4.47 15.85 -10.40
CA ASP A 175 -5.58 16.54 -11.07
C ASP A 175 -4.96 17.66 -11.93
N ASP A 176 -4.57 17.36 -13.17
CA ASP A 176 -4.29 18.39 -14.19
C ASP A 176 -5.59 18.90 -14.84
#